data_AF-A0A6G0JZ15-F1
#
_entry.id   AF-A0A6G0JZ15-F1
#
_cell.length_a   1.000
_cell.length_b   1.000
_cell.length_c   1.000
_cell.angle_alpha   90.00
_cell.angle_beta   90.00
_cell.angle_gamma   90.00
#
_symmetry.space_group_name_H-M   'P 1'
#
loop_
_entity.id
_entity.type
_entity.pdbx_description
1 polymer ?
#
loop_
_entity_poly.entity_id
_entity_poly.type
_entity_poly.pdbx_seq_one_letter_code
_entity_poly.pdbx_strand_id
1 'polypeptide(L)'
;MEILSLNGELERERVAAWVSTLRKENAPPHIDEDKLNIGELEAGDRDLGVAVLRQYAEAVEKKDGCPPLATVEVQNHINTGDTAPIMLRRRRHAVTEKAVIDKEVDSVLATDVIEEGKGAWGFPVVLVKKKDGSVRLCIDHRA
;
A
#
# COMPACT_ATOMS: atom_id res chain seq x y z
N MET A 1 5.35 -32.88 -17.41
CA MET A 1 4.17 -32.08 -17.05
C MET A 1 4.50 -30.66 -17.43
N GLU A 2 4.11 -30.24 -18.63
CA GLU A 2 4.43 -28.91 -19.17
C GLU A 2 3.45 -27.91 -18.55
N ILE A 3 3.94 -27.05 -17.67
CA ILE A 3 3.14 -26.05 -16.98
C ILE A 3 3.17 -24.81 -17.87
N LEU A 4 2.14 -24.67 -18.71
CA LEU A 4 1.87 -23.52 -19.60
C LEU A 4 2.92 -23.30 -20.71
N SER A 5 2.53 -23.61 -21.95
CA SER A 5 3.24 -23.08 -23.12
C SER A 5 3.01 -21.57 -23.18
N LEU A 6 4.05 -20.79 -22.92
CA LEU A 6 4.03 -19.35 -23.17
C LEU A 6 3.81 -19.15 -24.68
N ASN A 7 2.80 -18.36 -25.03
CA ASN A 7 2.43 -17.98 -26.40
C ASN A 7 3.46 -17.05 -27.08
N GLY A 8 4.71 -17.07 -26.62
CA GLY A 8 5.80 -16.22 -27.11
C GLY A 8 5.59 -14.72 -26.87
N GLU A 9 4.60 -14.29 -26.08
CA GLU A 9 4.36 -12.87 -25.78
C GLU A 9 5.46 -12.24 -24.93
N LEU A 10 6.15 -13.06 -24.12
CA LEU A 10 7.23 -12.62 -23.24
C LEU A 10 8.62 -12.77 -23.88
N GLU A 11 8.70 -13.04 -25.18
CA GLU A 11 9.97 -13.09 -25.90
C GLU A 11 10.67 -11.72 -25.86
N ARG A 12 11.99 -11.72 -25.65
CA ARG A 12 12.78 -10.52 -25.40
C ARG A 12 12.61 -9.44 -26.47
N GLU A 13 12.60 -9.84 -27.74
CA GLU A 13 12.44 -8.92 -28.87
C GLU A 13 11.07 -8.23 -28.85
N ARG A 14 10.02 -8.97 -28.50
CA ARG A 14 8.65 -8.45 -28.42
C ARG A 14 8.47 -7.53 -27.22
N VAL A 15 9.05 -7.92 -26.08
CA VAL A 15 9.07 -7.07 -24.87
C VAL A 15 9.84 -5.78 -25.16
N ALA A 16 11.00 -5.84 -25.81
CA ALA A 16 11.77 -4.65 -26.19
C ALA A 16 10.99 -3.73 -27.15
N ALA A 17 10.35 -4.30 -28.17
CA ALA A 17 9.49 -3.56 -29.09
C ALA A 17 8.33 -2.89 -28.33
N TRP A 18 7.65 -3.61 -27.45
CA TRP A 18 6.56 -3.07 -26.63
C TRP A 18 7.03 -1.96 -25.67
N VAL A 19 8.13 -2.16 -24.94
CA VAL A 19 8.70 -1.13 -24.03
C VAL A 19 9.07 0.14 -24.80
N SER A 20 9.53 0.01 -26.05
CA SER A 20 9.81 1.17 -26.90
C SER A 20 8.54 1.99 -27.20
N THR A 21 7.37 1.34 -27.30
CA THR A 21 6.07 2.04 -27.47
C THR A 21 5.62 2.77 -26.22
N LEU A 22 6.10 2.34 -25.04
CA LEU A 22 5.74 2.95 -23.76
C LEU A 22 6.53 4.23 -23.47
N ARG A 23 7.79 4.31 -23.90
CA ARG A 23 8.71 5.40 -23.56
C ARG A 23 8.11 6.77 -23.90
N LYS A 24 7.72 7.53 -22.88
CA LYS A 24 7.60 9.00 -22.98
C LYS A 24 9.02 9.57 -23.04
N GLU A 25 9.35 10.38 -24.04
CA GLU A 25 10.74 10.84 -24.32
C GLU A 25 11.44 11.58 -23.17
N ASN A 26 10.78 11.85 -22.03
CA ASN A 26 11.37 12.52 -20.86
C ASN A 26 10.79 12.03 -19.53
N ALA A 27 10.51 10.73 -19.36
CA ALA A 27 10.10 10.21 -18.05
C ALA A 27 11.24 10.40 -17.02
N PRO A 28 11.00 11.10 -15.89
CA PRO A 28 12.02 11.27 -14.87
C PRO A 28 12.44 9.90 -14.29
N PRO A 29 13.71 9.76 -13.88
CA PRO A 29 14.17 8.54 -13.25
C PRO A 29 13.38 8.27 -11.96
N HIS A 30 13.10 6.99 -11.70
CA HIS A 30 12.45 6.57 -10.47
C HIS A 30 13.43 6.73 -9.28
N ILE A 31 12.90 6.93 -8.08
CA ILE A 31 13.70 7.03 -6.84
C ILE A 31 14.42 5.70 -6.58
N ASP A 32 15.72 5.74 -6.24
CA ASP A 32 16.52 4.58 -5.84
C ASP A 32 16.65 3.45 -6.89
N GLU A 33 16.73 3.77 -8.19
CA GLU A 33 16.94 2.76 -9.25
C GLU A 33 18.18 1.87 -9.05
N ASP A 34 19.23 2.42 -8.43
CA ASP A 34 20.47 1.75 -8.08
C ASP A 34 20.29 0.67 -7.00
N LYS A 35 19.25 0.82 -6.15
CA LYS A 35 18.93 -0.12 -5.06
C LYS A 35 17.81 -1.09 -5.41
N LEU A 36 17.28 -1.05 -6.64
CA LEU A 36 16.23 -1.97 -7.10
C LEU A 36 16.73 -3.41 -7.04
N ASN A 37 16.09 -4.22 -6.20
CA ASN A 37 16.31 -5.66 -6.15
C ASN A 37 15.35 -6.38 -7.12
N ILE A 38 15.77 -6.48 -8.39
CA ILE A 38 15.00 -7.17 -9.46
C ILE A 38 15.52 -8.60 -9.71
N GLY A 39 16.35 -9.12 -8.79
CA GLY A 39 17.01 -10.42 -8.97
C GLY A 39 18.14 -10.40 -10.00
N GLU A 40 18.60 -11.60 -10.39
CA GLU A 40 19.65 -11.77 -11.40
C GLU A 40 19.04 -11.68 -12.81
N LEU A 41 19.42 -10.64 -13.55
CA LEU A 41 18.97 -10.35 -14.91
C LEU A 41 20.17 -10.01 -15.79
N GLU A 42 20.08 -10.32 -17.08
CA GLU A 42 21.02 -9.77 -18.05
C GLU A 42 20.90 -8.23 -18.10
N ALA A 43 22.00 -7.54 -18.41
CA ALA A 43 22.02 -6.08 -18.44
C ALA A 43 20.90 -5.49 -19.32
N GLY A 44 20.67 -6.08 -20.50
CA GLY A 44 19.60 -5.63 -21.40
C GLY A 44 18.18 -5.84 -20.85
N ASP A 45 17.97 -6.88 -20.04
CA ASP A 45 16.63 -7.16 -19.46
C ASP A 45 16.38 -6.27 -18.24
N ARG A 46 17.43 -5.96 -17.49
CA ARG A 46 17.39 -4.97 -16.42
C ARG A 46 17.00 -3.60 -16.96
N ASP A 47 17.56 -3.19 -18.10
CA ASP A 47 17.24 -1.91 -18.73
C ASP A 47 15.76 -1.84 -19.16
N LEU A 48 15.21 -2.95 -19.68
CA LEU A 48 13.79 -3.04 -20.02
C LEU A 48 12.91 -2.95 -18.76
N GLY A 49 13.27 -3.65 -17.68
CA GLY A 49 12.56 -3.58 -16.40
C GLY A 49 12.55 -2.16 -15.81
N VAL A 50 13.70 -1.49 -15.80
CA VAL A 50 13.81 -0.09 -15.35
C VAL A 50 12.98 0.84 -16.22
N ALA A 51 12.97 0.64 -17.54
CA ALA A 51 12.15 1.46 -18.45
C ALA A 51 10.65 1.34 -18.15
N VAL A 52 10.15 0.15 -17.80
CA VAL A 52 8.75 -0.04 -17.37
C VAL A 52 8.49 0.68 -16.04
N LEU A 53 9.39 0.54 -15.05
CA LEU A 53 9.24 1.20 -13.75
C LEU A 53 9.20 2.73 -13.88
N ARG A 54 10.03 3.32 -14.74
CA ARG A 54 9.99 4.76 -15.05
C ARG A 54 8.66 5.17 -15.66
N GLN A 55 8.12 4.36 -16.57
CA GLN A 55 6.85 4.68 -17.22
C GLN A 55 5.67 4.70 -16.23
N TYR A 56 5.68 3.78 -15.27
CA TYR A 56 4.63 3.62 -14.27
C TYR A 56 5.05 4.13 -12.89
N ALA A 57 5.98 5.10 -12.83
CA ALA A 57 6.55 5.61 -11.59
C ALA A 57 5.47 6.00 -10.57
N GLU A 58 4.42 6.71 -10.99
CA GLU A 58 3.32 7.13 -10.12
C GLU A 58 2.60 5.95 -9.41
N ALA A 59 2.55 4.77 -10.04
CA ALA A 59 1.90 3.59 -9.51
C ALA A 59 2.80 2.78 -8.58
N VAL A 60 4.12 2.89 -8.73
CA VAL A 60 5.12 2.12 -7.94
C VAL A 60 5.77 2.95 -6.83
N GLU A 61 5.77 4.28 -6.98
CA GLU A 61 6.31 5.19 -5.98
C GLU A 61 5.53 5.05 -4.68
N LYS A 62 6.28 4.83 -3.60
CA LYS A 62 5.71 4.75 -2.27
C LYS A 62 5.24 6.15 -1.86
N LYS A 63 3.94 6.37 -1.91
CA LYS A 63 3.29 7.57 -1.36
C LYS A 63 3.13 7.42 0.15
N ASP A 64 3.35 8.51 0.88
CA ASP A 64 3.07 8.55 2.32
C ASP A 64 1.55 8.60 2.57
N GLY A 65 1.12 8.06 3.72
CA GLY A 65 -0.29 7.99 4.09
C GLY A 65 -1.07 6.89 3.36
N CYS A 66 -2.38 7.13 3.16
CA CYS A 66 -3.26 6.27 2.37
C CYS A 66 -3.91 7.10 1.26
N PRO A 67 -3.16 7.47 0.20
CA PRO A 67 -3.73 8.23 -0.89
C PRO A 67 -4.84 7.40 -1.56
N PRO A 68 -5.89 8.05 -2.10
CA PRO A 68 -6.91 7.35 -2.85
C PRO A 68 -6.26 6.63 -4.03
N LEU A 69 -6.28 5.29 -3.98
CA LEU A 69 -5.73 4.43 -5.05
C LEU A 69 -6.65 4.40 -6.28
N ALA A 70 -7.90 4.81 -6.13
CA ALA A 70 -8.90 4.79 -7.20
C ALA A 70 -9.25 6.21 -7.66
N THR A 71 -9.28 6.40 -8.97
CA THR A 71 -9.82 7.60 -9.64
C THR A 71 -11.36 7.59 -9.69
N VAL A 72 -11.99 6.49 -9.29
CA VAL A 72 -13.43 6.30 -9.28
C VAL A 72 -13.93 6.32 -7.84
N GLU A 73 -14.97 7.10 -7.59
CA GLU A 73 -15.64 7.16 -6.29
C GLU A 73 -16.45 5.89 -6.04
N VAL A 74 -15.79 4.90 -5.43
CA VAL A 74 -16.45 3.70 -4.91
C VAL A 74 -16.47 3.80 -3.39
N GLN A 75 -17.65 3.77 -2.79
CA GLN A 75 -17.81 3.81 -1.34
C GLN A 75 -18.01 2.39 -0.79
N ASN A 76 -17.31 2.08 0.31
CA ASN A 76 -17.54 0.85 1.05
C ASN A 76 -18.70 1.04 2.03
N HIS A 77 -19.84 0.39 1.77
CA HIS A 77 -20.97 0.37 2.70
C HIS A 77 -20.92 -0.88 3.58
N ILE A 78 -20.84 -0.67 4.90
CA ILE A 78 -20.89 -1.76 5.89
C ILE A 78 -22.34 -1.96 6.32
N ASN A 79 -22.96 -3.05 5.86
CA ASN A 79 -24.31 -3.43 6.26
C ASN A 79 -24.28 -4.14 7.62
N THR A 80 -24.81 -3.49 8.66
CA THR A 80 -24.90 -4.05 10.02
C THR A 80 -26.22 -4.81 10.29
N GLY A 81 -27.14 -4.85 9.32
CA GLY A 81 -28.48 -5.40 9.51
C GLY A 81 -29.21 -4.74 10.69
N ASP A 82 -29.87 -5.56 11.50
CA ASP A 82 -30.61 -5.12 12.70
C ASP A 82 -29.73 -5.05 13.97
N THR A 83 -28.41 -5.14 13.83
CA THR A 83 -27.48 -5.16 14.97
C THR A 83 -27.44 -3.79 15.64
N ALA A 84 -27.72 -3.76 16.95
CA ALA A 84 -27.61 -2.56 17.75
C ALA A 84 -26.13 -2.09 17.88
N PRO A 85 -25.87 -0.78 18.04
CA PRO A 85 -24.52 -0.27 18.20
C PRO A 85 -23.75 -0.87 19.36
N ILE A 86 -22.47 -1.18 19.10
CA ILE A 86 -21.55 -1.74 20.09
C ILE A 86 -20.52 -0.69 20.50
N MET A 87 -20.52 -0.30 21.78
CA MET A 87 -19.51 0.58 22.36
C MET A 87 -18.60 -0.19 23.33
N LEU A 88 -17.47 -0.67 22.82
CA LEU A 88 -16.48 -1.37 23.64
C LEU A 88 -15.61 -0.40 24.44
N ARG A 89 -15.21 -0.84 25.64
CA ARG A 89 -14.29 -0.08 26.48
C ARG A 89 -12.88 -0.06 25.87
N ARG A 90 -12.22 1.10 25.91
CA ARG A 90 -10.80 1.25 25.55
C ARG A 90 -9.92 0.30 26.39
N ARG A 91 -8.96 -0.35 25.74
CA ARG A 91 -7.95 -1.19 26.39
C ARG A 91 -7.01 -0.33 27.23
N ARG A 92 -6.47 -0.92 28.30
CA ARG A 92 -5.41 -0.27 29.09
C ARG A 92 -4.10 -0.40 28.33
N HIS A 93 -3.40 0.73 28.17
CA HIS A 93 -2.08 0.80 27.55
C HIS A 93 -1.10 1.45 28.53
N ALA A 94 0.16 1.05 28.46
CA ALA A 94 1.22 1.74 29.20
C ALA A 94 1.35 3.19 28.71
N VAL A 95 1.96 4.06 29.52
CA VAL A 95 2.15 5.48 29.15
C VAL A 95 2.97 5.61 27.86
N THR A 96 4.00 4.79 27.70
CA THR A 96 4.84 4.74 26.49
C THR A 96 4.06 4.30 25.26
N GLU A 97 3.17 3.32 25.41
CA GLU A 97 2.28 2.85 24.34
C GLU A 97 1.24 3.90 23.95
N LYS A 98 0.73 4.66 24.93
CA LYS A 98 -0.21 5.75 24.66
C LYS A 98 0.42 6.83 23.78
N ALA A 99 1.66 7.22 24.06
CA ALA A 99 2.37 8.19 23.23
C ALA A 99 2.56 7.71 21.79
N VAL A 100 2.78 6.40 21.58
CA VAL A 100 2.82 5.79 20.24
C VAL A 100 1.43 5.85 19.59
N ILE A 101 0.37 5.50 20.30
CA ILE A 101 -1.00 5.57 19.78
C ILE A 101 -1.34 6.99 19.34
N ASP A 102 -1.11 7.97 20.22
CA ASP A 102 -1.46 9.37 19.96
C ASP A 102 -0.69 9.89 18.71
N LYS A 103 0.61 9.58 18.59
CA LYS A 103 1.42 9.93 17.41
C LYS A 103 0.88 9.32 16.11
N GLU A 104 0.53 8.03 16.13
CA GLU A 104 0.00 7.36 14.93
C GLU A 104 -1.38 7.93 14.55
N VAL A 105 -2.25 8.20 15.54
CA VAL A 105 -3.55 8.84 15.31
C VAL A 105 -3.38 10.22 14.68
N ASP A 106 -2.48 11.06 15.21
CA ASP A 106 -2.19 12.39 14.66
C ASP A 106 -1.69 12.32 13.21
N SER A 107 -0.82 11.35 12.90
CA SER A 107 -0.31 11.15 11.54
C SER A 107 -1.40 10.73 10.55
N VAL A 108 -2.34 9.89 10.98
CA VAL A 108 -3.42 9.37 10.12
C VAL A 108 -4.55 10.41 9.97
N LEU A 109 -4.79 11.22 11.01
CA LEU A 109 -5.65 12.42 10.93
C LEU A 109 -5.08 13.43 9.94
N ALA A 110 -3.78 13.71 9.98
CA ALA A 110 -3.12 14.66 9.08
C ALA A 110 -3.14 14.22 7.59
N THR A 111 -3.49 12.97 7.30
CA THR A 111 -3.60 12.42 5.94
C THR A 111 -5.06 12.21 5.51
N ASP A 112 -6.03 12.71 6.29
CA ASP A 112 -7.47 12.62 6.04
C ASP A 112 -8.00 11.18 5.87
N VAL A 113 -7.29 10.19 6.42
CA VAL A 113 -7.69 8.77 6.38
C VAL A 113 -8.73 8.46 7.46
N ILE A 114 -8.70 9.20 8.57
CA ILE A 114 -9.67 9.14 9.66
C ILE A 114 -10.12 10.54 10.05
N GLU A 115 -11.24 10.65 10.75
CA GLU A 115 -11.77 11.89 11.30
C GLU A 115 -12.25 11.71 12.74
N GLU A 116 -12.44 12.82 13.47
CA GLU A 116 -13.05 12.77 14.81
C GLU A 116 -14.53 12.41 14.72
N GLY A 117 -14.90 11.25 15.28
CA GLY A 117 -16.28 10.76 15.30
C GLY A 117 -16.96 10.89 16.66
N LYS A 118 -18.28 11.15 16.66
CA LYS A 118 -19.17 11.03 17.83
C LYS A 118 -20.24 9.96 17.58
N GLY A 119 -19.80 8.71 17.44
CA GLY A 119 -20.65 7.57 17.12
C GLY A 119 -21.08 6.74 18.34
N ALA A 120 -22.17 5.97 18.18
CA ALA A 120 -22.58 4.94 19.14
C ALA A 120 -21.79 3.62 18.99
N TRP A 121 -20.97 3.51 17.95
CA TRP A 121 -20.07 2.39 17.70
C TRP A 121 -18.64 2.76 18.14
N GLY A 122 -17.98 1.86 18.87
CA GLY A 122 -16.61 2.08 19.32
C GLY A 122 -15.87 0.77 19.56
N PHE A 123 -14.68 0.67 18.98
CA PHE A 123 -13.84 -0.52 19.03
C PHE A 123 -12.46 -0.16 19.62
N PRO A 124 -11.84 -1.03 20.42
CA PRO A 124 -10.58 -0.70 21.04
C PRO A 124 -9.41 -0.82 20.06
N VAL A 125 -8.42 0.05 20.26
CA VAL A 125 -7.11 -0.06 19.59
C VAL A 125 -6.26 -1.13 20.26
N VAL A 126 -5.49 -1.85 19.46
CA VAL A 126 -4.47 -2.81 19.89
C VAL A 126 -3.16 -2.52 19.16
N LEU A 127 -2.03 -2.69 19.86
CA LEU A 127 -0.69 -2.50 19.31
C LEU A 127 -0.07 -3.85 19.00
N VAL A 128 0.42 -4.01 17.77
CA VAL A 128 1.08 -5.23 17.30
C VAL A 128 2.53 -4.92 16.97
N LYS A 129 3.47 -5.61 17.62
CA LYS A 129 4.89 -5.52 17.30
C LYS A 129 5.19 -6.31 16.03
N LYS A 130 5.84 -5.67 15.06
CA LYS A 130 6.35 -6.31 13.85
C LYS A 130 7.73 -6.92 14.10
N LYS A 131 8.16 -7.77 13.17
CA LYS A 131 9.47 -8.42 13.21
C LYS A 131 10.64 -7.42 13.18
N ASP A 132 10.45 -6.28 12.53
CA ASP A 132 11.43 -5.19 12.44
C ASP A 132 11.50 -4.32 13.71
N GLY A 133 10.72 -4.64 14.74
CA GLY A 133 10.64 -3.89 15.99
C GLY A 133 9.68 -2.69 15.96
N SER A 134 9.16 -2.32 14.79
CA SER A 134 8.12 -1.28 14.68
C SER A 134 6.78 -1.77 15.25
N VAL A 135 5.90 -0.83 15.57
CA VAL A 135 4.55 -1.12 16.08
C VAL A 135 3.52 -0.77 15.01
N ARG A 136 2.46 -1.57 14.91
CA ARG A 136 1.28 -1.29 14.09
C ARG A 136 0.08 -1.02 15.00
N LEU A 137 -0.61 0.09 14.75
CA LEU A 137 -1.90 0.40 15.34
C LEU A 137 -2.98 -0.39 14.60
N CYS A 138 -3.76 -1.20 15.33
CA CYS A 138 -4.85 -2.00 14.79
C CYS A 138 -6.15 -1.74 15.56
N ILE A 139 -7.30 -1.86 14.90
CA ILE A 139 -8.62 -1.77 15.52
C ILE A 139 -9.20 -3.18 15.66
N ASP A 140 -9.69 -3.51 16.85
CA ASP A 140 -10.27 -4.83 17.16
C ASP A 140 -11.78 -4.87 16.86
N HIS A 141 -12.14 -5.24 15.63
CA HIS A 141 -13.54 -5.32 15.14
C HIS A 141 -14.22 -6.68 15.36
N ARG A 142 -13.75 -7.52 16.29
CA ARG A 142 -14.28 -8.89 16.47
C ARG A 142 -15.63 -8.99 17.19
N ALA A 143 -16.20 -7.87 17.64
CA ALA A 143 -17.43 -7.84 18.40
C ALA A 143 -18.67 -8.19 17.57
#